data_AF-A0AAW0HQG6-F1
#
_entry.id   AF-A0AAW0HQG6-F1
#
_cell.length_a   1.000
_cell.length_b   1.000
_cell.length_c   1.000
_cell.angle_alpha   90.00
_cell.angle_beta   90.00
_cell.angle_gamma   90.00
#
_symmetry.space_group_name_H-M   'P 1'
#
loop_
_entity.id
_entity.type
_entity.pdbx_description
1 polymer ?
#
loop_
_entity_poly.entity_id
_entity_poly.type
_entity_poly.pdbx_seq_one_letter_code
_entity_poly.pdbx_strand_id
1 'polypeptide(L)'
;MEAGLGHWLILTAFFCALELVQICVALTYPACATQVLFALCSLLRHFPYAQQQFLKLGGLQVLRSLVQEKNAKVLAVRVVTLLYDLVTEKMFAEEEAELTQGSSPEKLQQYRQVHLLPGLREQGWCEITAHLLALPEHDAREKVLQTLGALLATCRDHYRQDLQLSRTLSSLQAEYQALASLELQEGEDDGYFRELLASINSLLKELR
;
A
#
# COMPACT_ATOMS: atom_id res chain seq x y z
N MET A 1 31.56 -18.58 -8.97
CA MET A 1 30.54 -19.46 -9.58
C MET A 1 29.49 -19.88 -8.55
N GLU A 2 29.12 -19.00 -7.62
CA GLU A 2 28.14 -19.30 -6.54
C GLU A 2 26.94 -18.33 -6.52
N ALA A 3 27.00 -17.20 -7.24
CA ALA A 3 25.89 -16.25 -7.36
C ALA A 3 24.68 -16.76 -8.18
N GLY A 4 24.84 -17.88 -8.90
CA GLY A 4 23.78 -18.44 -9.75
C GLY A 4 22.72 -19.24 -8.97
N LEU A 5 23.13 -20.05 -8.00
CA LEU A 5 22.23 -21.00 -7.33
C LEU A 5 21.22 -20.32 -6.40
N GLY A 6 21.61 -19.25 -5.71
CA GLY A 6 20.69 -18.44 -4.90
C GLY A 6 19.62 -17.73 -5.72
N HIS A 7 19.98 -17.26 -6.93
CA HIS A 7 19.05 -16.60 -7.84
C HIS A 7 17.96 -17.54 -8.36
N TRP A 8 18.31 -18.79 -8.66
CA TRP A 8 17.36 -19.82 -9.10
C TRP A 8 16.43 -20.30 -7.98
N LEU A 9 16.94 -20.46 -6.75
CA LEU A 9 16.13 -20.82 -5.58
C LEU A 9 15.13 -19.73 -5.20
N ILE A 10 15.56 -18.47 -5.28
CA ILE A 10 14.68 -17.32 -5.07
C ILE A 10 13.63 -17.27 -6.18
N LEU A 11 14.02 -17.35 -7.46
CA LEU A 11 13.08 -17.35 -8.57
C LEU A 11 12.05 -18.48 -8.50
N THR A 12 12.44 -19.69 -8.08
CA THR A 12 11.51 -20.83 -7.91
C THR A 12 10.59 -20.66 -6.70
N ALA A 13 11.10 -20.17 -5.56
CA ALA A 13 10.25 -19.86 -4.41
C ALA A 13 9.24 -18.76 -4.73
N PHE A 14 9.63 -17.75 -5.53
CA PHE A 14 8.76 -16.67 -5.98
C PHE A 14 7.71 -17.11 -6.98
N PHE A 15 8.11 -17.90 -7.97
CA PHE A 15 7.18 -18.46 -8.96
C PHE A 15 6.16 -19.36 -8.26
N CYS A 16 6.58 -20.23 -7.34
CA CYS A 16 5.68 -21.02 -6.51
C CYS A 16 4.76 -20.15 -5.65
N ALA A 17 5.27 -19.11 -4.99
CA ALA A 17 4.43 -18.25 -4.15
C ALA A 17 3.38 -17.51 -4.98
N LEU A 18 3.74 -16.98 -6.15
CA LEU A 18 2.81 -16.27 -7.02
C LEU A 18 1.77 -17.20 -7.65
N GLU A 19 2.18 -18.39 -8.10
CA GLU A 19 1.25 -19.42 -8.58
C GLU A 19 0.34 -19.91 -7.45
N LEU A 20 0.85 -20.08 -6.23
CA LEU A 20 0.04 -20.42 -5.06
C LEU A 20 -0.97 -19.31 -4.70
N VAL A 21 -0.62 -18.02 -4.88
CA VAL A 21 -1.59 -16.91 -4.75
C VAL A 21 -2.69 -17.07 -5.78
N GLN A 22 -2.33 -17.22 -7.05
CA GLN A 22 -3.30 -17.35 -8.13
C GLN A 22 -4.19 -18.59 -7.97
N ILE A 23 -3.63 -19.72 -7.57
CA ILE A 23 -4.36 -20.96 -7.31
C ILE A 23 -5.30 -20.81 -6.11
N CYS A 24 -4.86 -20.22 -5.00
CA CYS A 24 -5.72 -20.07 -3.83
C CYS A 24 -6.83 -19.03 -4.01
N VAL A 25 -6.59 -17.99 -4.82
CA VAL A 25 -7.63 -17.05 -5.25
C VAL A 25 -8.61 -17.73 -6.20
N ALA A 26 -8.12 -18.47 -7.21
CA ALA A 26 -8.95 -19.18 -8.18
C ALA A 26 -9.83 -20.27 -7.54
N LEU A 27 -9.40 -20.85 -6.42
CA LEU A 27 -10.12 -21.91 -5.70
C LEU A 27 -11.03 -21.41 -4.56
N THR A 28 -11.16 -20.09 -4.35
CA THR A 28 -12.10 -19.48 -3.38
C THR A 28 -11.99 -20.02 -1.94
N TYR A 29 -10.77 -20.20 -1.41
CA TYR A 29 -10.54 -20.57 0.00
C TYR A 29 -10.06 -19.34 0.81
N PRO A 30 -10.91 -18.68 1.63
CA PRO A 30 -10.57 -17.43 2.32
C PRO A 30 -9.37 -17.56 3.29
N ALA A 31 -9.27 -18.71 3.95
CA ALA A 31 -8.15 -19.03 4.84
C ALA A 31 -6.83 -19.17 4.06
N CYS A 32 -6.87 -19.78 2.87
CA CYS A 32 -5.68 -19.88 2.02
C CYS A 32 -5.26 -18.50 1.51
N ALA A 33 -6.20 -17.69 1.00
CA ALA A 33 -5.90 -16.34 0.50
C ALA A 33 -5.20 -15.47 1.56
N THR A 34 -5.62 -15.59 2.82
CA THR A 34 -5.02 -14.86 3.96
C THR A 34 -3.58 -15.30 4.24
N GLN A 35 -3.32 -16.61 4.25
CA GLN A 35 -1.99 -17.17 4.49
C GLN A 35 -1.03 -16.86 3.34
N VAL A 36 -1.54 -16.95 2.13
CA VAL A 36 -0.77 -16.72 0.91
C VAL A 36 -0.47 -15.23 0.75
N LEU A 37 -1.40 -14.33 1.06
CA LEU A 37 -1.12 -12.90 1.11
C LEU A 37 -0.05 -12.58 2.15
N PHE A 38 -0.06 -13.25 3.31
CA PHE A 38 0.98 -13.07 4.32
C PHE A 38 2.35 -13.48 3.79
N ALA A 39 2.45 -14.66 3.17
CA ALA A 39 3.69 -15.14 2.55
C ALA A 39 4.17 -14.18 1.45
N LEU A 40 3.25 -13.68 0.62
CA LEU A 40 3.54 -12.70 -0.42
C LEU A 40 4.11 -11.40 0.18
N CYS A 41 3.51 -10.88 1.25
CA CYS A 41 4.03 -9.68 1.92
C CYS A 41 5.46 -9.90 2.45
N SER A 42 5.73 -11.06 3.07
CA SER A 42 7.07 -11.39 3.56
C SER A 42 8.11 -11.50 2.44
N LEU A 43 7.69 -11.98 1.27
CA LEU A 43 8.56 -12.12 0.11
C LEU A 43 8.89 -10.78 -0.55
N LEU A 44 7.92 -9.87 -0.67
CA LEU A 44 8.11 -8.62 -1.41
C LEU A 44 8.87 -7.55 -0.62
N ARG A 45 8.73 -7.51 0.70
CA ARG A 45 9.37 -6.49 1.53
C ARG A 45 10.88 -6.63 1.53
N HIS A 46 11.57 -5.51 1.43
CA HIS A 46 13.03 -5.36 1.37
C HIS A 46 13.71 -6.07 0.21
N PHE A 47 12.94 -6.53 -0.79
CA PHE A 47 13.44 -7.29 -1.91
C PHE A 47 13.01 -6.72 -3.27
N PRO A 48 13.75 -5.75 -3.83
CA PRO A 48 13.35 -5.08 -5.07
C PRO A 48 13.27 -6.00 -6.29
N TYR A 49 14.16 -7.01 -6.39
CA TYR A 49 14.08 -7.98 -7.48
C TYR A 49 12.76 -8.78 -7.46
N ALA A 50 12.31 -9.17 -6.27
CA ALA A 50 11.03 -9.82 -6.07
C ALA A 50 9.85 -8.94 -6.49
N GLN A 51 9.87 -7.67 -6.07
CA GLN A 51 8.86 -6.68 -6.47
C GLN A 51 8.81 -6.54 -8.00
N GLN A 52 9.96 -6.50 -8.67
CA GLN A 52 10.02 -6.43 -10.12
C GLN A 52 9.34 -7.65 -10.78
N GLN A 53 9.61 -8.86 -10.31
CA GLN A 53 9.00 -10.09 -10.86
C GLN A 53 7.49 -10.13 -10.58
N PHE A 54 7.08 -9.74 -9.37
CA PHE A 54 5.68 -9.61 -9.00
C PHE A 54 4.92 -8.69 -9.96
N LEU A 55 5.50 -7.53 -10.30
CA LEU A 55 4.90 -6.60 -11.28
C LEU A 55 4.85 -7.21 -12.70
N LYS A 56 5.96 -7.81 -13.16
CA LYS A 56 6.05 -8.44 -14.49
C LYS A 56 5.01 -9.55 -14.70
N LEU A 57 4.69 -10.28 -13.64
CA LEU A 57 3.72 -11.38 -13.65
C LEU A 57 2.28 -10.93 -13.39
N GLY A 58 2.02 -9.62 -13.41
CA GLY A 58 0.66 -9.07 -13.25
C GLY A 58 0.14 -9.12 -11.80
N GLY A 59 1.04 -9.15 -10.81
CA GLY A 59 0.67 -9.27 -9.40
C GLY A 59 -0.31 -8.20 -8.90
N LEU A 60 -0.18 -6.95 -9.38
CA LEU A 60 -1.13 -5.89 -9.05
C LEU A 60 -2.57 -6.20 -9.54
N GLN A 61 -2.73 -6.92 -10.65
CA GLN A 61 -4.05 -7.27 -11.20
C GLN A 61 -4.70 -8.38 -10.36
N VAL A 62 -3.89 -9.31 -9.86
CA VAL A 62 -4.31 -10.34 -8.92
C VAL A 62 -4.77 -9.69 -7.60
N LEU A 63 -3.96 -8.79 -7.04
CA LEU A 63 -4.33 -8.04 -5.84
C LEU A 63 -5.60 -7.22 -6.04
N ARG A 64 -5.79 -6.61 -7.21
CA ARG A 64 -7.00 -5.85 -7.54
C ARG A 64 -8.24 -6.74 -7.53
N SER A 65 -8.13 -7.93 -8.10
CA SER A 65 -9.24 -8.88 -8.14
C SER A 65 -9.62 -9.33 -6.72
N LEU A 66 -8.61 -9.55 -5.86
CA LEU A 66 -8.81 -9.94 -4.47
C LEU A 66 -9.57 -8.88 -3.66
N VAL A 67 -9.22 -7.60 -3.80
CA VAL A 67 -9.86 -6.53 -3.00
C VAL A 67 -11.28 -6.19 -3.44
N GLN A 68 -11.69 -6.62 -4.64
CA GLN A 68 -13.05 -6.42 -5.17
C GLN A 68 -14.04 -7.50 -4.73
N GLU A 69 -13.59 -8.58 -4.06
CA GLU A 69 -14.49 -9.61 -3.56
C GLU A 69 -15.35 -9.13 -2.39
N LYS A 70 -16.63 -9.54 -2.36
CA LYS A 70 -17.69 -9.01 -1.47
C LYS A 70 -17.41 -9.10 0.04
N ASN A 71 -16.43 -9.89 0.48
CA ASN A 71 -16.05 -10.07 1.88
C ASN A 71 -14.55 -9.85 2.14
N ALA A 72 -13.83 -9.24 1.21
CA ALA A 72 -12.39 -9.09 1.28
C ALA A 72 -11.92 -7.85 2.08
N LYS A 73 -12.74 -7.24 2.95
CA LYS A 73 -12.37 -6.00 3.67
C LYS A 73 -11.03 -6.12 4.40
N VAL A 74 -10.86 -7.18 5.19
CA VAL A 74 -9.60 -7.44 5.93
C VAL A 74 -8.43 -7.67 4.97
N LEU A 75 -8.67 -8.36 3.85
CA LEU A 75 -7.66 -8.58 2.83
C LEU A 75 -7.31 -7.29 2.09
N ALA A 76 -8.28 -6.43 1.83
CA ALA A 76 -8.10 -5.15 1.17
C ALA A 76 -7.24 -4.21 2.01
N VAL A 77 -7.46 -4.14 3.32
CA VAL A 77 -6.59 -3.40 4.24
C VAL A 77 -5.17 -3.96 4.21
N ARG A 78 -5.00 -5.28 4.25
CA ARG A 78 -3.66 -5.91 4.15
C ARG A 78 -2.96 -5.63 2.83
N VAL A 79 -3.70 -5.65 1.73
CA VAL A 79 -3.19 -5.34 0.39
C VAL A 79 -2.76 -3.88 0.31
N VAL A 80 -3.60 -2.94 0.76
CA VAL A 80 -3.27 -1.51 0.79
C VAL A 80 -2.05 -1.25 1.68
N THR A 81 -1.97 -1.92 2.84
CA THR A 81 -0.78 -1.85 3.72
C THR A 81 0.48 -2.34 2.99
N LEU A 82 0.40 -3.47 2.27
CA LEU A 82 1.51 -3.96 1.47
C LEU A 82 1.90 -2.92 0.41
N LEU A 83 0.95 -2.32 -0.31
CA LEU A 83 1.26 -1.33 -1.33
C LEU A 83 1.94 -0.09 -0.73
N TYR A 84 1.50 0.38 0.44
CA TYR A 84 2.17 1.43 1.19
C TYR A 84 3.62 1.04 1.53
N ASP A 85 3.85 -0.16 2.07
CA ASP A 85 5.19 -0.64 2.41
C ASP A 85 6.11 -0.63 1.18
N LEU A 86 5.65 -1.13 0.04
CA LEU A 86 6.47 -1.19 -1.19
C LEU A 86 6.75 0.20 -1.77
N VAL A 87 5.78 1.12 -1.71
CA VAL A 87 5.95 2.50 -2.19
C VAL A 87 6.96 3.24 -1.32
N THR A 88 6.78 3.20 0.01
CA THR A 88 7.66 3.87 0.95
C THR A 88 9.07 3.28 0.92
N GLU A 89 9.20 1.96 0.84
CA GLU A 89 10.50 1.29 0.70
C GLU A 89 11.27 1.78 -0.54
N LYS A 90 10.59 1.91 -1.69
CA LYS A 90 11.20 2.47 -2.90
C LYS A 90 11.58 3.94 -2.73
N MET A 91 10.69 4.76 -2.16
CA MET A 91 10.95 6.19 -1.94
C MET A 91 12.15 6.40 -1.02
N PHE A 92 12.19 5.71 0.12
CA PHE A 92 13.31 5.81 1.06
C PHE A 92 14.63 5.33 0.43
N ALA A 93 14.62 4.26 -0.36
CA ALA A 93 15.82 3.80 -1.05
C ALA A 93 16.34 4.83 -2.06
N GLU A 94 15.44 5.55 -2.75
CA GLU A 94 15.80 6.61 -3.69
C GLU A 94 16.30 7.87 -2.95
N GLU A 95 15.64 8.31 -1.88
CA GLU A 95 16.05 9.46 -1.05
C GLU A 95 17.38 9.22 -0.33
N GLU A 96 17.60 8.04 0.26
CA GLU A 96 18.85 7.70 0.93
C GLU A 96 20.04 7.78 -0.02
N ALA A 97 19.85 7.37 -1.28
CA ALA A 97 20.88 7.44 -2.31
C ALA A 97 21.19 8.87 -2.77
N GLU A 98 20.25 9.80 -2.65
CA GLU A 98 20.49 11.22 -2.91
C GLU A 98 21.27 11.88 -1.77
N LEU A 99 21.00 11.47 -0.53
CA LEU A 99 21.61 12.04 0.68
C LEU A 99 22.96 11.41 1.04
N THR A 100 23.17 10.13 0.69
CA THR A 100 24.37 9.38 1.07
C THR A 100 24.92 8.56 -0.10
N GLN A 101 26.25 8.52 -0.25
CA GLN A 101 26.92 7.60 -1.19
C GLN A 101 27.00 6.15 -0.63
N GLY A 102 26.26 5.82 0.43
CA GLY A 102 26.41 4.58 1.20
C GLY A 102 25.50 3.42 0.80
N SER A 103 24.47 3.67 -0.01
CA SER A 103 23.59 2.61 -0.52
C SER A 103 24.36 1.71 -1.49
N SER A 104 24.21 0.38 -1.36
CA SER A 104 24.78 -0.56 -2.33
C SER A 104 24.23 -0.22 -3.73
N PRO A 105 25.08 0.17 -4.70
CA PRO A 105 24.61 0.70 -5.98
C PRO A 105 23.72 -0.30 -6.73
N GLU A 106 23.91 -1.61 -6.50
CA GLU A 106 23.14 -2.68 -7.11
C GLU A 106 21.69 -2.73 -6.59
N LYS A 107 21.47 -2.62 -5.27
CA LYS A 107 20.12 -2.67 -4.69
C LYS A 107 19.30 -1.45 -5.09
N LEU A 108 19.92 -0.27 -5.10
CA LEU A 108 19.29 0.95 -5.61
C LEU A 108 18.91 0.81 -7.09
N GLN A 109 19.81 0.26 -7.91
CA GLN A 109 19.52 0.01 -9.31
C GLN A 109 18.32 -0.95 -9.48
N GLN A 110 18.18 -1.95 -8.60
CA GLN A 110 17.01 -2.83 -8.60
C GLN A 110 15.72 -2.07 -8.27
N TYR A 111 15.68 -1.21 -7.23
CA TYR A 111 14.50 -0.39 -6.93
C TYR A 111 14.11 0.55 -8.07
N ARG A 112 15.08 1.15 -8.77
CA ARG A 112 14.82 1.99 -9.94
C ARG A 112 14.13 1.22 -11.07
N GLN A 113 14.40 -0.08 -11.20
CA GLN A 113 13.74 -0.96 -12.17
C GLN A 113 12.36 -1.46 -11.72
N VAL A 114 11.97 -1.21 -10.46
CA VAL A 114 10.62 -1.52 -9.98
C VAL A 114 9.68 -0.39 -10.42
N HIS A 115 8.92 -0.63 -11.49
CA HIS A 115 7.93 0.32 -12.03
C HIS A 115 6.60 0.26 -11.27
N LEU A 116 6.65 0.35 -9.94
CA LEU A 116 5.48 0.21 -9.07
C LEU A 116 4.46 1.35 -9.26
N LEU A 117 4.90 2.61 -9.16
CA LEU A 117 4.00 3.77 -9.22
C LEU A 117 3.24 3.87 -10.56
N PRO A 118 3.87 3.72 -11.74
CA PRO A 118 3.13 3.64 -13.00
C PRO A 118 2.13 2.48 -13.03
N GLY A 119 2.53 1.29 -12.57
CA GLY A 119 1.66 0.12 -12.54
C GLY A 119 0.45 0.30 -11.63
N LEU A 120 0.60 0.98 -10.49
CA LEU A 120 -0.51 1.31 -9.59
C LEU A 120 -1.51 2.24 -10.27
N ARG A 121 -1.03 3.29 -10.94
CA ARG A 121 -1.87 4.23 -11.68
C ARG A 121 -2.64 3.53 -12.80
N GLU A 122 -1.95 2.77 -13.64
CA GLU A 122 -2.54 2.08 -14.80
C GLU A 122 -3.61 1.07 -14.40
N GLN A 123 -3.46 0.44 -13.23
CA GLN A 123 -4.41 -0.57 -12.75
C GLN A 123 -5.52 -0.01 -11.86
N GLY A 124 -5.63 1.31 -11.74
CA GLY A 124 -6.72 1.97 -11.03
C GLY A 124 -6.60 1.96 -9.51
N TRP A 125 -5.40 1.77 -8.97
CA TRP A 125 -5.19 1.70 -7.53
C TRP A 125 -5.43 3.02 -6.81
N CYS A 126 -5.34 4.16 -7.50
CA CYS A 126 -5.73 5.45 -6.92
C CYS A 126 -7.21 5.41 -6.47
N GLU A 127 -8.12 5.04 -7.37
CA GLU A 127 -9.55 4.94 -7.10
C GLU A 127 -9.87 3.87 -6.04
N ILE A 128 -9.27 2.69 -6.18
CA ILE A 128 -9.46 1.58 -5.24
C ILE A 128 -9.05 1.99 -3.82
N THR A 129 -7.89 2.62 -3.66
CA THR A 129 -7.40 3.06 -2.35
C THR A 129 -8.31 4.12 -1.76
N ALA A 130 -8.74 5.11 -2.55
CA ALA A 130 -9.67 6.15 -2.11
C ALA A 130 -11.00 5.58 -1.61
N HIS A 131 -11.57 4.59 -2.32
CA HIS A 131 -12.81 3.94 -1.92
C HIS A 131 -12.72 3.15 -0.61
N LEU A 132 -11.53 2.67 -0.23
CA LEU A 132 -11.34 1.94 1.02
C LEU A 132 -11.44 2.83 2.27
N LEU A 133 -11.46 4.16 2.14
CA LEU A 133 -11.80 5.06 3.25
C LEU A 133 -13.23 4.89 3.77
N ALA A 134 -14.12 4.25 2.98
CA ALA A 134 -15.48 3.95 3.41
C ALA A 134 -15.57 2.84 4.47
N LEU A 135 -14.46 2.14 4.78
CA LEU A 135 -14.41 1.17 5.86
C LEU A 135 -14.70 1.84 7.22
N PRO A 136 -15.46 1.21 8.13
CA PRO A 136 -15.83 1.82 9.41
C PRO A 136 -14.70 1.77 10.45
N GLU A 137 -13.74 0.86 10.33
CA GLU A 137 -12.69 0.68 11.34
C GLU A 137 -11.63 1.79 11.28
N HIS A 138 -11.26 2.37 12.44
CA HIS A 138 -10.28 3.45 12.51
C HIS A 138 -8.88 3.02 12.03
N ASP A 139 -8.38 1.85 12.46
CA ASP A 139 -7.11 1.28 11.97
C ASP A 139 -7.11 1.10 10.45
N ALA A 140 -8.23 0.64 9.87
CA ALA A 140 -8.33 0.51 8.42
C ALA A 140 -8.24 1.88 7.72
N ARG A 141 -8.97 2.87 8.22
CA ARG A 141 -8.92 4.25 7.70
C ARG A 141 -7.54 4.86 7.82
N GLU A 142 -6.84 4.65 8.93
CA GLU A 142 -5.46 5.09 9.14
C GLU A 142 -4.54 4.57 8.04
N LYS A 143 -4.54 3.25 7.80
CA LYS A 143 -3.68 2.63 6.78
C LYS A 143 -4.03 3.11 5.38
N VAL A 144 -5.31 3.32 5.11
CA VAL A 144 -5.74 3.90 3.84
C VAL A 144 -5.27 5.35 3.70
N LEU A 145 -5.39 6.19 4.74
CA LEU A 145 -4.91 7.58 4.74
C LEU A 145 -3.39 7.66 4.52
N GLN A 146 -2.61 6.81 5.19
CA GLN A 146 -1.16 6.69 4.98
C GLN A 146 -0.85 6.33 3.53
N THR A 147 -1.59 5.38 2.96
CA THR A 147 -1.41 4.97 1.55
C THR A 147 -1.79 6.07 0.57
N LEU A 148 -2.89 6.80 0.82
CA LEU A 148 -3.28 7.96 0.00
C LEU A 148 -2.18 9.02 0.00
N GLY A 149 -1.56 9.27 1.17
CA GLY A 149 -0.41 10.17 1.31
C GLY A 149 0.79 9.71 0.48
N ALA A 150 1.19 8.44 0.61
CA ALA A 150 2.30 7.88 -0.16
C ALA A 150 2.06 7.90 -1.68
N LEU A 151 0.79 7.74 -2.11
CA LEU A 151 0.41 7.78 -3.51
C LEU A 151 0.11 9.18 -4.03
N LEU A 152 0.16 10.22 -3.18
CA LEU A 152 -0.27 11.57 -3.54
C LEU A 152 0.45 12.10 -4.76
N ALA A 153 1.78 11.94 -4.85
CA ALA A 153 2.56 12.38 -6.01
C ALA A 153 2.12 11.71 -7.32
N THR A 154 1.66 10.46 -7.26
CA THR A 154 1.26 9.65 -8.42
C THR A 154 -0.21 9.84 -8.79
N CYS A 155 -1.07 10.02 -7.78
CA CYS A 155 -2.52 10.01 -7.91
C CYS A 155 -3.16 11.39 -7.76
N ARG A 156 -2.38 12.46 -7.62
CA ARG A 156 -2.87 13.83 -7.34
C ARG A 156 -4.00 14.28 -8.26
N ASP A 157 -3.82 14.14 -9.57
CA ASP A 157 -4.79 14.60 -10.56
C ASP A 157 -6.11 13.84 -10.44
N HIS A 158 -6.03 12.54 -10.16
CA HIS A 158 -7.21 11.71 -9.92
C HIS A 158 -7.92 12.11 -8.61
N TYR A 159 -7.19 12.24 -7.51
CA TYR A 159 -7.75 12.61 -6.21
C TYR A 159 -8.39 14.00 -6.21
N ARG A 160 -7.84 14.96 -6.97
CA ARG A 160 -8.44 16.30 -7.12
C ARG A 160 -9.78 16.27 -7.85
N GLN A 161 -9.96 15.36 -8.79
CA GLN A 161 -11.17 15.23 -9.59
C GLN A 161 -12.23 14.33 -8.91
N ASP A 162 -11.82 13.54 -7.92
CA ASP A 162 -12.70 12.64 -7.18
C ASP A 162 -13.52 13.39 -6.12
N LEU A 163 -14.75 13.74 -6.51
CA LEU A 163 -15.73 14.37 -5.62
C LEU A 163 -16.15 13.46 -4.46
N GLN A 164 -16.12 12.14 -4.62
CA GLN A 164 -16.48 11.20 -3.56
C GLN A 164 -15.39 11.18 -2.50
N LEU A 165 -14.11 11.10 -2.90
CA LEU A 165 -12.98 11.21 -1.97
C LEU A 165 -13.02 12.53 -1.21
N SER A 166 -13.25 13.65 -1.89
CA SER A 166 -13.35 14.97 -1.25
C SER A 166 -14.45 15.00 -0.18
N ARG A 167 -15.64 14.50 -0.48
CA ARG A 167 -16.75 14.42 0.49
C ARG A 167 -16.43 13.50 1.66
N THR A 168 -15.85 12.33 1.39
CA THR A 168 -15.45 11.38 2.44
C THR A 168 -14.42 12.01 3.37
N LEU A 169 -13.37 12.67 2.84
CA LEU A 169 -12.37 13.35 3.64
C LEU A 169 -12.96 14.48 4.49
N SER A 170 -13.89 15.28 3.95
CA SER A 170 -14.58 16.31 4.74
C SER A 170 -15.47 15.72 5.85
N SER A 171 -16.15 14.61 5.58
CA SER A 171 -16.94 13.89 6.60
C SER A 171 -16.06 13.34 7.71
N LEU A 172 -14.95 12.68 7.34
CA LEU A 172 -13.99 12.14 8.30
C LEU A 172 -13.29 13.25 9.09
N GLN A 173 -13.01 14.39 8.48
CA GLN A 173 -12.46 15.56 9.18
C GLN A 173 -13.38 15.99 10.33
N ALA A 174 -14.68 16.11 10.09
CA ALA A 174 -15.65 16.47 11.13
C ALA A 174 -15.74 15.39 12.23
N GLU A 175 -15.74 14.11 11.83
CA GLU A 175 -15.77 12.97 12.76
C GLU A 175 -14.54 12.95 13.68
N TYR A 176 -13.33 12.97 13.12
CA TYR A 176 -12.10 12.94 13.91
C TYR A 176 -11.83 14.24 14.67
N GLN A 177 -12.35 15.39 14.23
CA GLN A 177 -12.34 16.61 15.01
C GLN A 177 -13.14 16.46 16.31
N ALA A 178 -14.31 15.83 16.27
CA ALA A 178 -15.11 15.56 17.46
C ALA A 178 -14.40 14.60 18.41
N LEU A 179 -13.85 13.49 17.87
CA LEU A 179 -13.12 12.49 18.65
C LEU A 179 -11.84 13.06 19.30
N ALA A 180 -11.02 13.79 18.55
CA ALA A 180 -9.81 14.42 19.08
C ALA A 180 -10.12 15.50 20.15
N SER A 181 -11.29 16.14 20.05
CA SER A 181 -11.72 17.10 21.08
C SER A 181 -12.13 16.41 22.39
N LEU A 182 -12.65 15.18 22.31
CA LEU A 182 -12.95 14.36 23.48
C LEU A 182 -11.67 13.86 24.15
N GLU A 183 -10.71 13.33 23.39
CA GLU A 183 -9.39 12.92 23.91
C GLU A 183 -8.71 14.06 24.69
N LEU A 184 -8.75 15.29 24.14
CA LEU A 184 -8.18 16.46 24.81
C LEU A 184 -8.90 16.81 26.12
N GLN A 185 -10.23 16.65 26.18
CA GLN A 185 -10.98 16.86 27.42
C GLN A 185 -10.66 15.81 28.49
N GLU A 186 -10.32 14.60 28.07
CA GLU A 186 -9.88 13.51 28.94
C GLU A 186 -8.40 13.64 29.36
N GLY A 187 -7.68 14.63 28.83
CA GLY A 187 -6.30 14.96 29.18
C GLY A 187 -5.25 14.29 28.30
N GLU A 188 -5.67 13.67 27.19
CA GLU A 188 -4.77 13.07 26.20
C GLU A 188 -4.38 14.12 25.15
N ASP A 189 -3.23 14.76 25.37
CA ASP A 189 -2.71 15.79 24.46
C ASP A 189 -2.00 15.23 23.22
N ASP A 190 -1.62 13.95 23.23
CA ASP A 190 -1.06 13.25 22.06
C ASP A 190 -1.96 12.08 21.65
N GLY A 191 -3.24 12.39 21.50
CA GLY A 191 -4.29 11.42 21.23
C GLY A 191 -4.24 10.85 19.81
N TYR A 192 -4.61 9.58 19.69
CA TYR A 192 -4.64 8.84 18.43
C TYR A 192 -5.51 9.53 17.36
N PHE A 193 -6.68 10.05 17.75
CA PHE A 193 -7.58 10.71 16.79
C PHE A 193 -7.05 12.06 16.31
N ARG A 194 -6.16 12.70 17.08
CA ARG A 194 -5.49 13.94 16.66
C ARG A 194 -4.52 13.68 15.50
N GLU A 195 -3.77 12.59 15.51
CA GLU A 195 -2.86 12.22 14.42
C GLU A 195 -3.63 11.90 13.13
N LEU A 196 -4.76 11.20 13.24
CA LEU A 196 -5.64 10.92 12.10
C LEU A 196 -6.23 12.20 11.51
N LEU A 197 -6.70 13.11 12.36
CA LEU A 197 -7.20 14.42 11.96
C LEU A 197 -6.10 15.23 11.24
N ALA A 198 -4.87 15.21 11.75
CA ALA A 198 -3.73 15.86 11.13
C ALA A 198 -3.44 15.30 9.73
N SER A 199 -3.49 13.97 9.58
CA SER A 199 -3.31 13.28 8.30
C SER A 199 -4.39 13.69 7.28
N ILE A 200 -5.66 13.77 7.69
CA ILE A 200 -6.77 14.22 6.84
C ILE A 200 -6.59 15.69 6.43
N ASN A 201 -6.24 16.56 7.38
CA ASN A 201 -6.01 17.98 7.12
C ASN A 201 -4.86 18.21 6.13
N SER A 202 -3.79 17.43 6.25
CA SER A 202 -2.66 17.45 5.33
C SER A 202 -3.10 17.07 3.90
N LEU A 203 -3.82 15.96 3.75
CA LEU A 203 -4.36 15.53 2.45
C LEU A 203 -5.30 16.57 1.85
N LEU A 204 -6.25 17.11 2.62
CA LEU A 204 -7.17 18.15 2.16
C LEU A 204 -6.44 19.41 1.70
N LYS A 205 -5.34 19.78 2.35
CA LYS A 205 -4.52 20.93 1.97
C LYS A 205 -3.81 20.69 0.63
N GLU A 206 -3.24 19.52 0.42
CA GLU A 206 -2.52 19.15 -0.81
C GLU A 206 -3.44 18.99 -2.03
N LEU A 207 -4.71 18.65 -1.80
CA LEU A 207 -5.74 18.43 -2.83
C LEU A 207 -6.52 19.70 -3.20
N ARG A 208 -6.32 20.83 -2.52
CA ARG A 208 -6.78 22.14 -2.99
C ARG A 208 -5.97 22.61 -4.20
#